data_AF-A0A061ANE3-F1
#
_entry.id   AF-A0A061ANE3-F1
#
_cell.length_a   1.000
_cell.length_b   1.000
_cell.length_c   1.000
_cell.angle_alpha   90.00
_cell.angle_beta   90.00
_cell.angle_gamma   90.00
#
_symmetry.space_group_name_H-M   'P 1'
#
loop_
_entity.id
_entity.type
_entity.pdbx_description
1 polymer ?
#
loop_
_entity_poly.entity_id
_entity_poly.type
_entity_poly.pdbx_seq_one_letter_code
_entity_poly.pdbx_strand_id
1 'polypeptide(L)' 'MIAPITGTLKKKIAVDISIGFSLGMVFASYWWWGFHKPVVQRREDYYASLAKQQADEE' A
#
# COMPACT_ATOMS: atom_id res chain seq x y z
N MET A 1 32.43 -33.89 -15.80
CA MET A 1 31.37 -33.48 -16.74
C MET A 1 30.71 -32.22 -16.22
N ILE A 2 30.42 -31.26 -17.08
CA ILE A 2 29.73 -30.01 -16.71
C ILE A 2 28.22 -30.25 -16.80
N ALA A 3 27.46 -29.87 -15.77
CA ALA A 3 26.01 -30.01 -15.77
C ALA A 3 25.36 -29.06 -16.79
N PRO A 4 24.24 -29.45 -17.42
CA PRO A 4 23.56 -28.60 -18.40
C PRO A 4 22.94 -27.36 -17.75
N ILE A 5 23.16 -26.20 -18.35
CA ILE A 5 22.58 -24.92 -17.92
C ILE A 5 21.24 -24.75 -18.63
N THR A 6 20.13 -24.94 -17.91
CA THR A 6 18.77 -24.82 -18.44
C THR A 6 17.87 -24.01 -17.50
N GLY A 7 16.76 -23.49 -18.02
CA GLY A 7 15.73 -22.84 -17.20
C GLY A 7 16.02 -21.41 -16.72
N THR A 8 17.18 -20.82 -17.09
CA THR A 8 17.59 -19.48 -16.65
C THR A 8 16.55 -18.40 -16.97
N LEU A 9 15.97 -18.40 -18.17
CA LEU A 9 14.99 -17.39 -18.57
C LEU A 9 13.69 -17.49 -17.74
N LYS A 10 13.14 -18.70 -17.56
CA LYS A 10 11.93 -18.93 -16.76
C LYS A 10 12.14 -18.48 -15.31
N LYS A 11 13.29 -18.82 -14.73
CA LYS A 11 13.64 -18.42 -13.36
C LYS A 11 13.74 -16.89 -13.24
N LYS A 12 14.39 -16.22 -14.19
CA LYS A 12 14.51 -14.76 -14.19
C LYS A 12 13.14 -14.08 -14.26
N ILE A 13 12.30 -14.47 -15.22
CA ILE A 13 10.96 -13.90 -15.36
C ILE A 13 10.14 -14.06 -14.08
N ALA A 14 10.17 -15.25 -13.47
CA ALA A 14 9.46 -15.48 -12.21
C ALA A 14 9.97 -14.56 -11.09
N VAL A 15 11.28 -14.42 -10.96
CA VAL A 15 11.91 -13.52 -9.97
C VAL A 15 11.54 -12.06 -10.23
N ASP A 16 11.62 -11.60 -11.47
CA ASP A 16 11.35 -10.20 -11.82
C ASP A 16 9.87 -9.84 -11.55
N ILE A 17 8.94 -10.75 -11.87
CA ILE A 17 7.52 -10.59 -11.56
C ILE A 17 7.31 -10.52 -10.04
N SER A 18 7.91 -11.44 -9.28
CA SER A 18 7.80 -11.44 -7.81
C SER A 18 8.35 -10.16 -7.19
N ILE A 19 9.49 -9.66 -7.69
CA ILE A 19 10.06 -8.39 -7.23
C ILE A 19 9.14 -7.23 -7.56
N GLY A 20 8.61 -7.17 -8.78
CA GLY A 20 7.68 -6.12 -9.21
C GLY A 20 6.44 -6.03 -8.30
N PHE A 21 5.80 -7.18 -8.01
CA PHE A 21 4.67 -7.21 -7.09
C PHE A 21 5.05 -6.86 -5.66
N SER A 22 6.20 -7.34 -5.18
CA SER A 22 6.67 -7.05 -3.82
C SER A 22 6.90 -5.55 -3.62
N LEU A 23 7.60 -4.92 -4.56
CA LEU A 23 7.82 -3.47 -4.55
C LEU A 23 6.50 -2.69 -4.68
N GLY A 24 5.61 -3.14 -5.57
CA GLY A 24 4.29 -2.54 -5.72
C GLY A 24 3.47 -2.56 -4.42
N MET A 25 3.43 -3.70 -3.73
CA MET A 25 2.73 -3.85 -2.45
C MET A 25 3.36 -2.99 -1.35
N VAL A 26 4.69 -2.90 -1.29
CA VAL A 26 5.40 -2.04 -0.34
C VAL A 26 5.05 -0.58 -0.56
N PHE A 27 5.12 -0.08 -1.80
CA PHE A 27 4.80 1.32 -2.10
C PHE A 27 3.32 1.64 -1.92
N ALA A 28 2.43 0.72 -2.30
CA ALA A 28 1.00 0.86 -2.04
C ALA A 28 0.73 0.96 -0.52
N SER A 29 1.41 0.13 0.27
CA SER A 29 1.28 0.17 1.73
C SER A 29 1.88 1.46 2.31
N TYR A 30 3.03 1.88 1.82
CA TYR A 30 3.59 3.15 2.26
C TYR A 30 2.64 4.33 1.98
N TRP A 31 2.05 4.39 0.79
CA TRP A 31 1.09 5.45 0.45
C TRP A 31 -0.19 5.36 1.28
N TRP A 32 -0.76 4.17 1.44
CA TRP A 32 -2.05 4.00 2.12
C TRP A 32 -1.96 4.41 3.59
N TRP A 33 -0.94 3.91 4.30
CA TRP A 33 -0.79 4.18 5.73
C TRP A 33 -0.05 5.49 6.02
N GLY A 34 0.90 5.89 5.17
CA GLY A 34 1.68 7.12 5.36
C GLY A 34 0.95 8.39 4.91
N PHE A 35 0.09 8.31 3.90
CA PHE A 35 -0.60 9.49 3.35
C PHE A 35 -2.11 9.37 3.39
N HIS A 36 -2.69 8.33 2.79
CA HIS A 36 -4.13 8.25 2.58
C HIS A 36 -4.92 8.20 3.90
N LYS A 37 -4.55 7.29 4.81
CA LYS A 37 -5.22 7.11 6.11
C LYS A 37 -5.18 8.38 7.00
N PRO A 38 -4.04 9.07 7.17
CA PRO A 38 -4.00 10.33 7.91
C PRO A 38 -4.90 11.44 7.33
N VAL A 39 -4.97 11.55 5.99
CA VAL A 39 -5.85 12.53 5.33
C VAL A 39 -7.32 12.22 5.61
N VAL A 40 -7.70 10.94 5.50
CA VAL A 40 -9.07 10.52 5.86
C VAL A 40 -9.35 10.79 7.33
N GLN A 41 -8.43 10.45 8.24
CA GLN A 41 -8.62 10.68 9.67
C GLN A 41 -8.88 12.15 9.99
N ARG A 42 -8.09 13.07 9.42
CA ARG A 42 -8.29 14.51 9.60
C ARG A 42 -9.68 14.98 9.17
N ARG A 43 -10.18 14.41 8.07
CA ARG A 43 -11.54 14.69 7.58
C ARG A 43 -12.59 14.18 8.58
N GLU A 44 -12.45 12.95 9.04
CA GLU A 44 -13.39 12.36 10.00
C GLU A 44 -13.39 13.14 11.32
N ASP A 45 -12.22 13.52 11.83
CA ASP A 45 -12.08 14.30 13.07
C ASP A 45 -12.80 15.66 12.95
N TYR A 46 -12.66 16.33 11.80
CA TYR A 46 -13.37 17.58 11.52
C TYR A 46 -14.89 17.40 11.58
N TYR A 47 -15.44 16.43 10.85
CA TYR A 47 -16.89 16.21 10.83
C TYR A 47 -17.42 15.70 12.18
N ALA A 48 -16.64 14.91 12.92
CA ALA A 48 -17.00 14.51 14.28
C ALA A 48 -17.10 15.74 15.21
N SER A 49 -16.16 16.68 15.11
CA SER A 49 -16.21 17.92 15.89
C SER A 49 -17.38 18.83 15.50
N LEU A 50 -17.74 18.87 14.21
CA LEU A 50 -18.86 19.66 13.71
C LEU A 50 -20.20 19.10 14.21
N ALA A 51 -20.36 17.77 14.13
CA ALA A 51 -21.55 17.09 14.62
C ALA A 51 -21.72 17.28 16.14
N LYS A 52 -20.62 17.29 16.90
CA LYS A 52 -20.66 17.57 18.34
C LYS A 52 -21.14 19.01 18.63
N GLN A 53 -20.61 20.00 17.90
CA GLN A 53 -21.05 21.40 18.07
C GLN A 53 -22.53 21.57 17.79
N GLN A 54 -23.05 20.94 16.72
CA GLN A 54 -24.48 20.98 16.41
C GLN A 54 -25.35 20.35 17.51
N ALA A 55 -24.89 19.25 18.11
CA ALA A 55 -25.60 18.59 19.20
C ALA A 55 -25.58 19.37 20.52
N ASP A 56 -24.56 20.22 20.75
CA ASP A 56 -24.47 21.08 21.93
C ASP A 56 -25.30 22.38 21.77
N GLU A 57 -25.70 22.74 20.53
CA GLU A 57 -26.52 23.92 20.19
C GLU A 57 -28.04 23.65 20.20
N GLU A 58 -28.47 22.38 20.11
CA GLU A 58 -29.87 21.94 20.28
C GLU A 58 -30.26 21.73 21.76
#